data_AF-A0A6B2XPV3-F1
#
_entry.id   AF-A0A6B2XPV3-F1
#
_cell.length_a   1.000
_cell.length_b   1.000
_cell.length_c   1.000
_cell.angle_alpha   90.00
_cell.angle_beta   90.00
_cell.angle_gamma   90.00
#
_symmetry.space_group_name_H-M   'P 1'
#
loop_
_entity.id
_entity.type
_entity.pdbx_description
1 polymer ?
#
loop_
_entity_poly.entity_id
_entity_poly.type
_entity_poly.pdbx_seq_one_letter_code
_entity_poly.pdbx_strand_id
1 'polypeptide(L)'
;MTLPHTARLLSCRVLDTVHQPVRQARFEVTDPIGRRIVSGETDPYGGFTAAVPEGEYRLTVTAEGYAPFHGATLVGDPAQPGTGEIVLDAVEPPLLPAPGHWELDPAHSSIAFTAQHIGFARIRGRFNTFAGGVRI
;
A
#
# COMPACT_ATOMS: atom_id res chain seq x y z
N MET A 1 -16.50 2.67 -24.41
CA MET A 1 -15.15 2.18 -24.04
C MET A 1 -15.03 0.75 -24.57
N THR A 2 -14.38 0.57 -25.72
CA THR A 2 -14.22 -0.75 -26.35
C THR A 2 -13.00 -1.44 -25.73
N LEU A 3 -13.23 -2.52 -25.00
CA LEU A 3 -12.16 -3.39 -24.52
C LEU A 3 -11.46 -4.03 -25.74
N PRO A 4 -10.12 -4.15 -25.75
CA PRO A 4 -9.43 -4.96 -26.74
C PRO A 4 -9.99 -6.39 -26.72
N HIS A 5 -10.04 -7.08 -27.86
CA HIS A 5 -10.69 -8.40 -28.00
C HIS A 5 -10.10 -9.51 -27.10
N THR A 6 -8.95 -9.27 -26.47
CA THR A 6 -8.30 -10.17 -25.51
C THR A 6 -8.45 -9.75 -24.06
N ALA A 7 -9.04 -8.59 -23.76
CA ALA A 7 -9.18 -8.09 -22.39
C ALA A 7 -10.43 -8.70 -21.73
N ARG A 8 -10.24 -9.21 -20.51
CA ARG A 8 -11.29 -9.72 -19.64
C ARG A 8 -11.34 -8.90 -18.35
N LEU A 9 -12.51 -8.87 -17.72
CA LEU A 9 -12.71 -8.19 -16.45
C LEU A 9 -12.37 -9.15 -15.31
N LEU A 10 -11.41 -8.75 -14.49
CA LEU A 10 -11.15 -9.31 -13.17
C LEU A 10 -11.88 -8.45 -12.16
N SER A 11 -12.89 -9.01 -11.51
CA SER A 11 -13.66 -8.35 -10.47
C SER A 11 -13.39 -9.04 -9.14
N CYS A 12 -12.91 -8.33 -8.13
CA CYS A 12 -12.72 -8.96 -6.82
C CYS A 12 -13.35 -8.12 -5.73
N ARG A 13 -13.73 -8.81 -4.65
CA ARG A 13 -14.19 -8.17 -3.43
C ARG A 13 -13.24 -8.51 -2.31
N VAL A 14 -12.71 -7.47 -1.67
CA VAL A 14 -11.80 -7.56 -0.55
C VAL A 14 -12.61 -7.46 0.74
N LEU A 15 -12.56 -8.52 1.53
CA LEU A 15 -13.26 -8.68 2.79
C LEU A 15 -12.25 -8.93 3.91
N ASP A 16 -12.64 -8.67 5.15
CA ASP A 16 -11.90 -9.16 6.32
C ASP A 16 -12.40 -10.55 6.76
N THR A 17 -11.78 -11.13 7.78
CA THR A 17 -12.16 -12.45 8.33
C THR A 17 -13.57 -12.48 8.94
N VAL A 18 -14.15 -11.31 9.25
CA VAL A 18 -15.55 -11.17 9.72
C VAL A 18 -16.50 -10.77 8.58
N HIS A 19 -16.06 -10.90 7.33
CA HIS A 19 -16.82 -10.65 6.09
C HIS A 19 -17.29 -9.20 5.92
N GLN A 20 -16.59 -8.23 6.51
CA GLN A 20 -16.79 -6.81 6.25
C GLN A 20 -15.93 -6.32 5.09
N PRO A 21 -16.42 -5.38 4.26
CA PRO A 21 -15.65 -4.84 3.14
C PRO A 21 -14.47 -4.01 3.62
N VAL A 22 -13.27 -4.37 3.15
CA VAL A 22 -12.05 -3.60 3.45
C VAL A 22 -11.96 -2.42 2.48
N ARG A 23 -12.03 -1.22 3.04
CA ARG A 23 -11.94 0.04 2.30
C ARG A 23 -10.49 0.42 2.05
N GLN A 24 -10.27 1.18 0.99
CA GLN A 24 -8.94 1.72 0.65
C GLN A 24 -7.86 0.62 0.50
N ALA A 25 -8.27 -0.60 0.17
CA ALA A 25 -7.33 -1.69 -0.11
C ALA A 25 -6.71 -1.43 -1.48
N ARG A 26 -5.39 -1.29 -1.54
CA ARG A 26 -4.64 -1.14 -2.78
C ARG A 26 -4.46 -2.53 -3.40
N PHE A 27 -4.90 -2.68 -4.64
CA PHE A 27 -4.67 -3.89 -5.41
C PHE A 27 -3.62 -3.64 -6.50
N GLU A 28 -2.82 -4.65 -6.79
CA GLU A 28 -1.82 -4.64 -7.83
C GLU A 28 -1.84 -5.98 -8.58
N VAL A 29 -2.04 -5.92 -9.88
CA VAL A 29 -1.95 -7.08 -10.77
C VAL A 29 -0.63 -7.02 -11.52
N THR A 30 0.15 -8.08 -11.38
CA THR A 30 1.49 -8.23 -11.95
C THR A 30 1.55 -9.47 -12.84
N ASP A 31 2.35 -9.40 -13.89
CA ASP A 31 2.71 -10.52 -14.75
C ASP A 31 3.57 -11.54 -13.96
N PRO A 32 3.61 -12.84 -14.33
CA PRO A 32 4.55 -13.83 -13.81
C PRO A 32 6.02 -13.39 -13.70
N ILE A 33 6.47 -12.42 -14.50
CA ILE A 33 7.81 -11.82 -14.41
C ILE A 33 7.92 -10.64 -13.42
N GLY A 34 6.85 -10.30 -12.69
CA GLY A 34 6.80 -9.23 -11.69
C GLY A 34 6.50 -7.84 -12.26
N ARG A 35 6.21 -7.72 -13.56
CA ARG A 35 5.87 -6.44 -14.18
C ARG A 35 4.44 -6.04 -13.81
N ARG A 36 4.26 -4.86 -13.20
CA ARG A 36 2.94 -4.29 -12.93
C ARG A 36 2.17 -4.02 -14.23
N ILE A 37 0.97 -4.58 -14.32
CA ILE A 37 0.03 -4.38 -15.45
C ILE A 37 -1.01 -3.34 -15.07
N VAL A 38 -1.60 -3.45 -13.88
CA VAL A 38 -2.61 -2.53 -13.37
C VAL A 38 -2.55 -2.45 -11.86
N SER A 39 -2.90 -1.29 -11.31
CA SER A 39 -3.06 -1.08 -9.87
C SER A 39 -4.16 -0.07 -9.62
N GLY A 40 -4.81 -0.17 -8.46
CA GLY A 40 -5.83 0.77 -8.02
C GLY A 40 -6.16 0.57 -6.56
N GLU A 41 -7.24 1.21 -6.11
CA GLU A 41 -7.79 1.05 -4.77
C GLU A 41 -9.20 0.47 -4.87
N THR A 42 -9.63 -0.27 -3.84
CA THR A 42 -11.00 -0.74 -3.72
C THR A 42 -11.97 0.41 -3.54
N ASP A 43 -13.19 0.22 -4.01
CA ASP A 43 -14.33 1.08 -3.72
C ASP A 43 -14.73 1.00 -2.23
N PRO A 44 -15.63 1.87 -1.75
CA PRO A 44 -16.09 1.85 -0.35
C PRO A 44 -16.77 0.55 0.11
N TYR A 45 -17.11 -0.35 -0.82
CA TYR A 45 -17.72 -1.66 -0.59
C TYR A 45 -16.72 -2.81 -0.78
N GLY A 46 -15.41 -2.50 -0.82
CA GLY A 46 -14.32 -3.47 -0.96
C GLY A 46 -14.19 -4.04 -2.37
N GLY A 47 -14.96 -3.55 -3.34
CA GLY A 47 -14.93 -4.03 -4.71
C GLY A 47 -13.82 -3.37 -5.52
N PHE A 48 -13.25 -4.11 -6.46
CA PHE A 48 -12.50 -3.51 -7.57
C PHE A 48 -12.76 -4.29 -8.85
N THR A 49 -12.58 -3.62 -9.99
CA THR A 49 -12.65 -4.26 -11.30
C THR A 49 -11.55 -3.73 -12.18
N ALA A 50 -10.78 -4.65 -12.77
CA ALA A 50 -9.67 -4.35 -13.64
C ALA A 50 -9.82 -5.08 -14.98
N ALA A 51 -9.59 -4.38 -16.08
CA ALA A 51 -9.50 -5.01 -17.39
C ALA A 51 -8.06 -5.43 -17.65
N VAL A 52 -7.80 -6.73 -17.77
CA VAL A 52 -6.48 -7.27 -18.08
C VAL A 52 -6.58 -8.25 -19.26
N PRO A 53 -5.55 -8.35 -20.11
CA PRO A 53 -5.52 -9.36 -21.17
C PRO A 53 -5.64 -10.77 -20.60
N GLU A 54 -6.14 -11.70 -21.39
CA GLU A 54 -6.13 -13.13 -21.05
C GLU A 54 -4.69 -13.61 -20.75
N GLY A 55 -4.51 -14.33 -19.64
CA GLY A 55 -3.21 -14.80 -19.19
C GLY A 55 -3.15 -15.12 -17.70
N GLU A 56 -1.98 -15.60 -17.27
CA GLU A 56 -1.68 -15.80 -15.85
C GLU A 56 -1.18 -14.51 -15.23
N TYR A 57 -1.62 -14.20 -14.01
CA TYR A 57 -1.18 -13.03 -13.26
C TYR A 57 -1.01 -13.36 -11.78
N ARG A 58 -0.27 -12.51 -11.08
CA ARG A 58 -0.24 -12.44 -9.63
C ARG A 58 -0.95 -11.19 -9.16
N LEU A 59 -1.87 -11.38 -8.23
CA LEU A 59 -2.61 -10.32 -7.57
C LEU A 59 -2.05 -10.14 -6.15
N THR A 60 -1.68 -8.92 -5.84
CA THR A 60 -1.33 -8.48 -4.49
C THR A 60 -2.39 -7.50 -4.01
N VAL A 61 -2.89 -7.68 -2.79
CA VAL A 61 -3.81 -6.75 -2.14
C VAL A 61 -3.25 -6.35 -0.79
N THR A 62 -3.18 -5.05 -0.54
CA THR A 62 -2.63 -4.47 0.69
C THR A 62 -3.60 -3.43 1.25
N ALA A 63 -3.81 -3.45 2.56
CA ALA A 63 -4.59 -2.45 3.28
C ALA A 63 -3.91 -2.13 4.62
N GLU A 64 -4.09 -0.92 5.12
CA GLU A 64 -3.55 -0.53 6.43
C GLU A 64 -4.22 -1.34 7.55
N GLY A 65 -3.42 -1.89 8.47
CA GLY A 65 -3.92 -2.76 9.55
C GLY A 65 -4.22 -4.20 9.14
N TYR A 66 -3.88 -4.61 7.91
CA TYR A 66 -4.09 -5.98 7.40
C TYR A 66 -2.80 -6.60 6.87
N ALA A 67 -2.73 -7.93 6.93
CA ALA A 67 -1.66 -8.70 6.29
C ALA A 67 -1.83 -8.63 4.76
N PRO A 68 -0.74 -8.46 3.99
CA PRO A 68 -0.84 -8.43 2.54
C PRO A 68 -1.27 -9.81 1.99
N PHE A 69 -2.24 -9.81 1.09
CA PHE A 69 -2.64 -11.00 0.34
C PHE A 69 -1.83 -11.11 -0.95
N HIS A 70 -1.36 -12.32 -1.25
CA HIS A 70 -0.72 -12.67 -2.51
C HIS A 70 -1.39 -13.92 -3.10
N GLY A 71 -1.95 -13.80 -4.29
CA GLY A 71 -2.61 -14.89 -5.00
C GLY A 71 -2.20 -14.95 -6.47
N ALA A 72 -2.18 -16.15 -7.04
CA ALA A 72 -2.12 -16.32 -8.49
C ALA A 72 -3.56 -16.36 -9.04
N THR A 73 -3.79 -15.71 -10.18
CA THR A 73 -5.08 -15.72 -10.87
C THR A 73 -4.89 -15.98 -12.35
N LEU A 74 -5.75 -16.82 -12.92
CA LEU A 74 -5.83 -17.07 -14.35
C LEU A 74 -7.01 -16.27 -14.89
N VAL A 75 -6.73 -15.33 -15.78
CA VAL A 75 -7.77 -14.52 -16.42
C VAL A 75 -7.99 -15.09 -17.81
N GLY A 76 -9.14 -15.74 -18.07
CA GLY A 76 -9.39 -16.37 -19.38
C GLY A 76 -10.47 -17.45 -19.44
N ASP A 77 -10.79 -18.09 -18.32
CA ASP A 77 -11.77 -19.18 -18.33
C ASP A 77 -13.22 -18.65 -18.47
N PRO A 78 -13.96 -18.98 -19.56
CA PRO A 78 -15.36 -18.59 -19.71
C PRO A 78 -16.31 -19.25 -18.69
N ALA A 79 -15.87 -20.31 -17.99
CA ALA A 79 -16.67 -21.03 -16.99
C ALA A 79 -16.59 -20.43 -15.58
N GLN A 80 -15.63 -19.54 -15.32
CA GLN A 80 -15.46 -18.90 -14.03
C GLN A 80 -15.73 -17.40 -14.19
N PRO A 81 -16.82 -16.83 -13.62
CA PRO A 81 -16.89 -15.40 -13.50
C PRO A 81 -15.62 -14.97 -12.78
N GLY A 82 -14.89 -13.99 -13.32
CA GLY A 82 -13.66 -13.45 -12.73
C GLY A 82 -13.91 -12.73 -11.39
N THR A 83 -14.97 -13.12 -10.67
CA THR A 83 -15.43 -12.69 -9.35
C THR A 83 -14.72 -13.52 -8.28
N GLY A 84 -13.70 -12.97 -7.66
CA GLY A 84 -13.00 -13.59 -6.53
C GLY A 84 -13.26 -12.85 -5.22
N GLU A 85 -13.50 -13.57 -4.12
CA GLU A 85 -13.42 -13.00 -2.79
C GLU A 85 -12.01 -13.15 -2.24
N ILE A 86 -11.47 -12.06 -1.69
CA ILE A 86 -10.14 -11.99 -1.11
C ILE A 86 -10.33 -11.62 0.35
N VAL A 87 -9.95 -12.53 1.24
CA VAL A 87 -10.02 -12.30 2.68
C VAL A 87 -8.66 -11.80 3.16
N LEU A 88 -8.65 -10.66 3.83
CA LEU A 88 -7.48 -10.10 4.49
C LEU A 88 -7.55 -10.38 5.99
N ASP A 89 -6.45 -10.89 6.54
CA ASP A 89 -6.31 -11.05 7.99
C ASP A 89 -5.94 -9.71 8.62
N ALA A 90 -6.72 -9.29 9.61
CA ALA A 90 -6.37 -8.12 10.42
C ALA A 90 -5.08 -8.41 11.21
N VAL A 91 -4.14 -7.49 11.16
CA VAL A 91 -2.89 -7.57 11.92
C VAL A 91 -3.04 -6.73 13.17
N GLU A 92 -2.77 -7.33 14.32
CA GLU A 92 -2.68 -6.60 15.59
C GLU A 92 -1.59 -5.51 15.45
N PRO A 93 -1.93 -4.22 15.61
CA PRO A 93 -0.93 -3.16 15.59
C PRO A 93 0.13 -3.45 16.65
N PRO A 94 1.43 -3.19 16.36
CA PRO A 94 2.44 -3.31 17.40
C PRO A 94 2.08 -2.39 18.56
N LEU A 95 2.29 -2.90 19.78
CA LEU A 95 2.05 -2.13 20.99
C LEU A 95 2.82 -0.81 20.90
N LEU A 96 2.10 0.29 21.08
CA LEU A 96 2.73 1.59 21.22
C LEU A 96 3.67 1.55 22.42
N PRO A 97 4.81 2.24 22.33
CA PRO A 97 5.70 2.28 23.46
C PRO A 97 5.02 3.01 24.63
N ALA A 98 5.40 2.65 25.86
CA ALA A 98 4.82 3.26 27.05
C ALA A 98 5.06 4.79 27.04
N PRO A 99 4.06 5.59 27.49
CA PRO A 99 4.28 7.00 27.78
C PRO A 99 5.49 7.19 28.68
N GLY A 100 6.29 8.21 28.41
CA GLY A 100 7.60 8.33 29.04
C GLY A 100 8.48 9.41 28.45
N HIS A 101 9.71 9.44 28.95
CA HIS A 101 10.76 10.32 28.46
C HIS A 101 11.63 9.57 27.46
N TRP A 102 11.66 10.07 26.23
CA TRP A 102 12.40 9.50 25.11
C TRP A 102 13.59 10.39 24.82
N GLU A 103 14.82 9.89 24.91
CA GLU A 103 16.02 10.65 24.55
C GLU A 103 16.32 10.55 23.06
N LEU A 104 16.72 11.67 22.46
CA LEU A 104 17.18 11.71 21.07
C LEU A 104 18.62 11.21 21.00
N ASP A 105 18.86 10.14 20.24
CA ASP A 105 20.19 9.61 19.98
C ASP A 105 20.96 10.50 18.97
N PRO A 106 22.08 11.14 19.38
CA PRO A 106 22.86 11.99 18.48
C PRO A 106 23.54 11.26 17.32
N ALA A 107 23.79 9.96 17.43
CA ALA A 107 24.42 9.18 16.36
C ALA A 107 23.45 8.85 15.20
N HIS A 108 22.15 8.83 15.49
CA HIS A 108 21.10 8.44 14.54
C HIS A 108 20.11 9.57 14.21
N SER A 109 20.30 10.76 14.79
CA SER A 109 19.45 11.93 14.57
C SER A 109 20.28 13.11 14.06
N SER A 110 19.63 14.11 13.45
CA SER A 110 20.30 15.36 13.10
C SER A 110 19.35 16.56 13.23
N ILE A 111 19.89 17.71 13.64
CA ILE A 111 19.17 18.98 13.63
C ILE A 111 19.80 19.87 12.57
N ALA A 112 18.99 20.30 11.58
CA ALA A 112 19.42 21.12 10.47
C ALA A 112 18.64 22.44 10.41
N PHE A 113 19.25 23.46 9.83
CA PHE A 113 18.61 24.75 9.57
C PHE A 113 18.77 25.13 8.11
N THR A 114 17.82 25.94 7.64
CA THR A 114 17.89 26.61 6.33
C THR A 114 17.60 28.09 6.54
N ALA A 115 18.49 28.95 6.04
CA ALA A 115 18.35 30.40 6.15
C ALA A 115 18.48 31.05 4.76
N GLN A 116 17.78 32.16 4.53
CA GLN A 116 17.92 32.96 3.32
C GLN A 116 18.90 34.11 3.59
N HIS A 117 20.00 34.17 2.85
CA HIS A 117 20.94 35.28 2.89
C HIS A 117 20.50 36.37 1.90
N ILE A 118 19.95 37.45 2.45
CA ILE A 118 19.57 38.69 1.74
C ILE A 118 18.71 38.40 0.49
N GLY A 119 17.81 37.43 0.55
CA GLY A 119 16.91 37.10 -0.57
C GLY A 119 17.55 36.36 -1.76
N PHE A 120 18.88 36.28 -1.88
CA PHE A 120 19.54 35.74 -3.07
C PHE A 120 20.09 34.32 -2.91
N ALA A 121 20.50 33.91 -1.71
CA ALA A 121 21.09 32.59 -1.49
C ALA A 121 20.43 31.84 -0.34
N ARG A 122 20.24 30.53 -0.51
CA ARG A 122 19.76 29.63 0.55
C ARG A 122 20.94 28.92 1.20
N ILE A 123 21.19 29.23 2.46
CA ILE A 123 22.21 28.59 3.28
C ILE A 123 21.57 27.40 3.99
N ARG A 124 22.20 26.22 3.89
CA ARG A 124 21.84 25.03 4.66
C ARG A 124 22.97 24.71 5.62
N GLY A 125 22.64 24.41 6.86
CA GLY A 125 23.61 24.00 7.88
C GLY A 125 23.03 22.95 8.82
N ARG A 126 23.90 22.37 9.64
CA ARG A 126 23.52 21.42 10.70
C ARG A 126 24.25 21.73 11.98
N PHE A 127 23.66 21.34 13.11
CA PHE A 127 24.34 21.35 14.40
C PHE A 127 25.14 20.05 14.54
N ASN A 128 26.43 20.16 14.85
CA ASN A 128 27.30 19.00 15.02
C ASN A 128 27.15 18.32 16.38
N THR A 129 26.59 19.04 17.36
CA THR A 129 26.33 18.56 18.72
C THR A 129 24.94 19.01 19.15
N PHE A 130 24.14 18.09 19.66
CA PHE A 130 22.81 18.37 20.19
C PHE A 130 22.43 17.30 21.24
N ALA A 131 21.47 17.65 22.08
CA ALA A 131 20.81 16.75 23.02
C ALA A 131 19.33 17.18 23.10
N GLY A 132 18.45 16.24 23.44
CA GLY A 132 17.04 16.54 23.61
C GLY A 132 16.25 15.29 23.92
N GLY A 133 14.99 15.48 24.32
CA GLY A 133 14.07 14.39 24.54
C GLY A 133 12.63 14.77 24.23
N VAL A 134 11.80 13.77 23.97
CA VAL A 134 10.37 13.89 23.74
C VAL A 134 9.64 13.28 24.92
N ARG A 135 8.61 13.97 25.41
CA ARG A 135 7.74 13.46 26.47
C ARG A 135 6.35 13.23 25.89
N ILE A 136 5.86 12.01 26.03
CA ILE A 136 4.54 11.55 25.57
C ILE A 136 3.80 11.00 26.79
#